data_AF-A0A966RJU4-F1
#
_entry.id   AF-A0A966RJU4-F1
#
_cell.length_a   1.000
_cell.length_b   1.000
_cell.length_c   1.000
_cell.angle_alpha   90.00
_cell.angle_beta   90.00
_cell.angle_gamma   90.00
#
_symmetry.space_group_name_H-M   'P 1'
#
loop_
_entity.id
_entity.type
_entity.pdbx_description
1 polymer ?
#
loop_
_entity_poly.entity_id
_entity_poly.type
_entity_poly.pdbx_seq_one_letter_code
_entity_poly.pdbx_strand_id
1 'polypeptide(L)'
;KYATFNLADLFNKIEKPKALFTSPQKKHGTIAGIGIIFVALILFFLWYRRVQNSKTIPIGKAFSEFPFPELLEYANSSIDQIELDSCLGIRDLSYNSARNKRSQLLKEIDFKYSEVLKIHRIQDTKDGRQFYYRIELIE
;
A
#
# COMPACT_ATOMS: atom_id res chain seq x y z
N LYS A 1 76.28 -22.57 -53.33
CA LYS A 1 75.37 -21.53 -53.84
C LYS A 1 74.01 -21.75 -53.17
N TYR A 2 73.58 -20.81 -52.35
CA TYR A 2 72.40 -20.92 -51.50
C TYR A 2 71.13 -20.76 -52.33
N ALA A 3 70.23 -21.73 -52.27
CA ALA A 3 68.86 -21.57 -52.73
C ALA A 3 68.10 -20.78 -51.66
N THR A 4 67.55 -19.65 -52.08
CA THR A 4 66.69 -18.79 -51.27
C THR A 4 65.41 -19.55 -50.90
N PHE A 5 65.30 -19.96 -49.64
CA PHE A 5 64.03 -20.41 -49.09
C PHE A 5 63.08 -19.22 -48.98
N ASN A 6 61.97 -19.29 -49.71
CA ASN A 6 60.96 -18.24 -49.78
C ASN A 6 60.12 -18.29 -48.49
N LEU A 7 60.37 -17.37 -47.56
CA LEU A 7 59.67 -17.27 -46.28
C LEU A 7 58.16 -16.98 -46.41
N ALA A 8 57.71 -16.48 -47.57
CA ALA A 8 56.31 -16.20 -47.84
C ALA A 8 55.43 -17.46 -47.91
N ASP A 9 55.99 -18.59 -48.35
CA ASP A 9 55.24 -19.84 -48.57
C ASP A 9 55.02 -20.63 -47.27
N LEU A 10 55.87 -20.39 -46.26
CA LEU A 10 55.74 -20.96 -44.91
C LEU A 10 54.67 -20.24 -44.05
N PHE A 11 54.38 -18.97 -44.32
CA PHE A 11 53.37 -18.20 -43.58
C PHE A 11 51.94 -18.49 -44.02
N ASN A 12 51.71 -18.88 -45.27
CA ASN A 12 50.37 -19.23 -45.77
C ASN A 12 49.87 -20.59 -45.27
N LYS A 13 50.74 -21.41 -44.67
CA LYS A 13 50.40 -22.75 -44.15
C LYS A 13 50.17 -22.77 -42.63
N ILE A 14 50.20 -21.62 -41.97
CA ILE A 14 49.94 -21.47 -40.53
C ILE A 14 48.72 -20.55 -40.32
N GLU A 15 47.61 -20.84 -41.02
CA GLU A 15 46.30 -20.48 -40.48
C GLU A 15 46.03 -21.41 -39.29
N LYS A 16 46.35 -20.88 -38.11
CA LYS A 16 46.15 -21.49 -36.81
C LYS A 16 44.68 -21.97 -36.70
N PRO A 17 44.42 -23.17 -36.14
CA PRO A 17 43.08 -23.49 -35.70
C PRO A 17 42.66 -22.36 -34.75
N LYS A 18 41.50 -21.74 -35.01
CA LYS A 18 40.89 -20.79 -34.08
C LYS A 18 40.77 -21.52 -32.75
N ALA A 19 41.72 -21.25 -31.87
CA ALA A 19 41.74 -21.76 -30.53
C ALA A 19 40.38 -21.42 -29.92
N LEU A 20 39.82 -22.45 -29.31
CA LEU A 20 38.57 -22.51 -28.58
C LEU A 20 38.63 -21.55 -27.38
N PHE A 21 38.73 -20.25 -27.62
CA PHE A 21 38.43 -19.25 -26.63
C PHE A 21 36.92 -19.15 -26.57
N THR A 22 36.32 -20.11 -25.87
CA THR A 22 35.02 -19.93 -25.27
C THR A 22 35.12 -18.67 -24.41
N SER A 23 34.60 -17.58 -24.95
CA SER A 23 34.20 -16.40 -24.21
C SER A 23 33.52 -16.87 -22.91
N PRO A 24 33.81 -16.27 -21.74
CA PRO A 24 33.00 -16.53 -20.57
C PRO A 24 31.57 -16.17 -20.96
N GLN A 25 30.68 -17.18 -21.01
CA GLN A 25 29.26 -16.94 -21.17
C GLN A 25 28.83 -16.00 -20.05
N LYS A 26 28.73 -14.72 -20.38
CA LYS A 26 28.11 -13.70 -19.55
C LYS A 26 26.64 -14.04 -19.44
N LYS A 27 26.30 -14.88 -18.46
CA LYS A 27 24.94 -15.11 -17.97
C LYS A 27 24.46 -13.86 -17.22
N HIS A 28 24.35 -12.73 -17.91
CA HIS A 28 23.74 -11.51 -17.38
C HIS A 28 22.24 -11.41 -17.71
N GLY A 29 21.67 -12.38 -18.43
CA GLY A 29 20.24 -12.37 -18.77
C GLY A 29 19.31 -12.83 -17.65
N THR A 30 19.75 -13.73 -16.77
CA THR A 30 18.86 -14.37 -15.77
C THR A 30 18.63 -13.52 -14.53
N ILE A 31 19.62 -12.75 -14.09
CA ILE A 31 19.52 -11.90 -12.90
C ILE A 31 18.63 -10.68 -13.18
N ALA A 32 18.70 -10.13 -14.41
CA ALA A 32 17.83 -9.04 -14.84
C ALA A 32 16.35 -9.47 -14.90
N GLY A 33 16.06 -10.69 -15.36
CA GLY A 33 14.69 -11.23 -15.40
C GLY A 33 14.05 -11.37 -14.01
N ILE A 34 14.81 -11.84 -13.02
CA ILE A 34 14.31 -11.99 -11.63
C ILE A 34 13.96 -10.63 -11.01
N GLY A 35 14.76 -9.60 -11.27
CA GLY A 35 14.50 -8.24 -10.79
C GLY A 35 13.19 -7.66 -11.35
N ILE A 36 12.94 -7.85 -12.65
CA ILE A 36 11.70 -7.40 -13.31
C ILE A 36 10.47 -8.10 -12.72
N ILE A 37 10.56 -9.41 -12.45
CA ILE A 37 9.47 -10.18 -11.82
C ILE A 37 9.20 -9.67 -10.40
N PHE A 38 10.24 -9.38 -9.62
CA PHE A 38 10.08 -8.83 -8.28
C PHE A 38 9.38 -7.47 -8.28
N VAL A 39 9.77 -6.57 -9.19
CA VAL A 39 9.13 -5.26 -9.34
C VAL A 39 7.66 -5.42 -9.76
N ALA A 40 7.37 -6.30 -10.72
CA ALA A 40 6.00 -6.58 -11.15
C ALA A 40 5.12 -7.12 -10.02
N LEU A 41 5.65 -8.01 -9.17
CA LEU A 41 4.95 -8.55 -8.00
C LEU A 41 4.66 -7.47 -6.95
N ILE A 42 5.63 -6.58 -6.68
CA ILE A 42 5.43 -5.46 -5.76
C ILE A 42 4.34 -4.52 -6.28
N LEU A 43 4.39 -4.16 -7.56
CA LEU A 43 3.38 -3.30 -8.19
C LEU A 43 1.99 -3.97 -8.17
N PHE A 44 1.91 -5.27 -8.47
CA PHE A 44 0.66 -6.02 -8.39
C PHE A 44 0.11 -6.05 -6.96
N PHE A 45 0.95 -6.27 -5.95
CA PHE A 45 0.54 -6.26 -4.55
C PHE A 45 0.03 -4.87 -4.10
N LEU A 46 0.72 -3.79 -4.49
CA LEU A 46 0.28 -2.43 -4.21
C LEU A 46 -1.04 -2.10 -4.90
N TRP A 47 -1.21 -2.52 -6.16
CA TRP A 47 -2.46 -2.35 -6.90
C TRP A 47 -3.60 -3.14 -6.29
N TYR A 48 -3.39 -4.43 -5.97
CA TYR A 48 -4.36 -5.28 -5.30
C TYR A 48 -4.82 -4.69 -3.96
N ARG A 49 -3.87 -4.19 -3.16
CA ARG A 49 -4.17 -3.52 -1.89
C ARG A 49 -4.98 -2.24 -2.11
N ARG A 50 -4.67 -1.46 -3.16
CA ARG A 50 -5.42 -0.25 -3.51
C ARG A 50 -6.86 -0.57 -3.94
N VAL A 51 -7.06 -1.62 -4.74
CA VAL A 51 -8.38 -2.03 -5.25
C VAL A 51 -9.27 -2.60 -4.14
N GLN A 52 -8.71 -3.38 -3.20
CA GLN A 52 -9.48 -3.84 -2.04
C GLN A 52 -9.87 -2.69 -1.12
N ASN A 53 -9.02 -1.66 -1.03
CA ASN A 53 -9.32 -0.43 -0.30
C ASN A 53 -10.34 0.48 -0.99
N SER A 54 -10.63 0.25 -2.28
CA SER A 54 -11.59 1.05 -3.05
C SER A 54 -12.92 0.35 -3.27
N LYS A 55 -13.26 -0.66 -2.45
CA LYS A 55 -14.63 -1.19 -2.40
C LYS A 55 -15.52 -0.17 -1.68
N THR A 56 -15.90 0.84 -2.44
CA THR A 56 -16.89 1.82 -2.08
C THR A 56 -18.28 1.17 -2.13
N ILE A 57 -18.98 1.19 -0.99
CA ILE A 57 -20.34 0.67 -0.90
C ILE A 57 -21.24 1.74 -1.51
N PRO A 58 -22.10 1.42 -2.52
CA PRO A 58 -22.96 2.43 -3.11
C PRO A 58 -23.78 3.15 -2.03
N ILE A 59 -23.69 4.48 -2.01
CA ILE A 59 -24.19 5.43 -0.98
C ILE A 59 -25.58 5.05 -0.42
N GLY A 60 -26.50 4.60 -1.28
CA GLY A 60 -27.86 4.21 -0.88
C GLY A 60 -27.98 2.90 -0.07
N LYS A 61 -27.05 1.95 -0.19
CA LYS A 61 -26.99 0.75 0.68
C LYS A 61 -26.19 1.01 1.97
N ALA A 62 -25.20 1.89 1.89
CA ALA A 62 -24.29 2.17 2.99
C ALA A 62 -25.00 2.81 4.20
N PHE A 63 -26.05 3.62 3.95
CA PHE A 63 -26.90 4.17 5.01
C PHE A 63 -27.76 3.12 5.72
N SER A 64 -28.34 2.17 4.99
CA SER A 64 -29.20 1.13 5.57
C SER A 64 -28.45 0.05 6.36
N GLU A 65 -27.15 -0.11 6.08
CA GLU A 65 -26.28 -1.10 6.73
C GLU A 65 -25.31 -0.48 7.75
N PHE A 66 -25.49 0.80 8.10
CA PHE A 66 -24.59 1.45 9.05
C PHE A 66 -24.81 0.91 10.48
N PRO A 67 -23.77 0.34 11.12
CA PRO A 67 -23.93 -0.37 12.39
C PRO A 67 -24.13 0.54 13.60
N PHE A 68 -23.98 1.87 13.45
CA PHE A 68 -24.07 2.83 14.56
C PHE A 68 -25.12 3.92 14.27
N PRO A 69 -26.43 3.61 14.24
CA PRO A 69 -27.45 4.59 13.89
C PRO A 69 -27.46 5.83 14.80
N GLU A 70 -27.10 5.68 16.09
CA GLU A 70 -27.00 6.79 17.05
C GLU A 70 -26.00 7.87 16.60
N LEU A 71 -24.92 7.48 15.89
CA LEU A 71 -23.93 8.42 15.35
C LEU A 71 -24.50 9.32 14.24
N LEU A 72 -25.56 8.89 13.55
CA LEU A 72 -26.22 9.67 12.51
C LEU A 72 -27.09 10.79 13.09
N GLU A 73 -27.58 10.64 14.33
CA GLU A 73 -28.35 11.70 15.00
C GLU A 73 -27.48 12.94 15.28
N TYR A 74 -26.17 12.73 15.44
CA TYR A 74 -25.18 13.78 15.62
C TYR A 74 -24.55 14.26 14.30
N ALA A 75 -25.16 13.94 13.17
CA ALA A 75 -24.70 14.41 11.87
C ALA A 75 -24.58 15.94 11.83
N ASN A 76 -23.46 16.42 11.28
CA ASN A 76 -23.12 17.84 11.16
C ASN A 76 -22.96 18.56 12.52
N SER A 77 -22.76 17.80 13.59
CA SER A 77 -22.52 18.33 14.94
C SER A 77 -21.15 17.89 15.48
N SER A 78 -20.75 18.50 16.59
CA SER A 78 -19.57 18.10 17.35
C SER A 78 -20.00 17.47 18.66
N ILE A 79 -19.50 16.26 18.91
CA ILE A 79 -19.74 15.51 20.14
C ILE A 79 -18.47 15.38 20.96
N ASP A 80 -18.63 15.17 22.25
CA ASP A 80 -17.51 14.89 23.13
C ASP A 80 -17.03 13.43 22.99
N GLN A 81 -15.97 13.08 23.71
CA GLN A 81 -15.43 11.73 23.67
C GLN A 81 -16.38 10.68 24.31
N ILE A 82 -17.12 11.07 25.35
CA ILE A 82 -17.95 10.17 26.14
C ILE A 82 -19.20 9.80 25.34
N GLU A 83 -19.83 10.79 24.72
CA GLU A 83 -20.95 10.66 23.79
C GLU A 83 -20.53 9.78 22.60
N LEU A 84 -19.34 10.01 22.03
CA LEU A 84 -18.83 9.15 20.95
C LEU A 84 -18.66 7.70 21.40
N ASP A 85 -18.06 7.48 22.57
CA ASP A 85 -17.89 6.13 23.13
C ASP A 85 -19.25 5.45 23.37
N SER A 86 -20.27 6.21 23.80
CA SER A 86 -21.63 5.70 23.94
C SER A 86 -22.23 5.28 22.61
N CYS A 87 -22.16 6.13 21.58
CA CYS A 87 -22.67 5.85 20.23
C CYS A 87 -21.99 4.64 19.58
N LEU A 88 -20.71 4.41 19.89
CA LEU A 88 -19.93 3.28 19.41
C LEU A 88 -20.12 1.99 20.26
N GLY A 89 -20.92 2.05 21.33
CA GLY A 89 -21.12 0.92 22.25
C GLY A 89 -19.84 0.51 23.00
N ILE A 90 -18.94 1.46 23.27
CA ILE A 90 -17.71 1.26 24.03
C ILE A 90 -18.03 1.47 25.51
N ARG A 91 -18.62 0.46 26.15
CA ARG A 91 -18.96 0.46 27.58
C ARG A 91 -18.10 -0.54 28.35
N ASP A 92 -17.91 -0.30 29.64
CA ASP A 92 -17.27 -1.22 30.60
C ASP A 92 -15.83 -1.66 30.25
N LEU A 93 -15.07 -0.78 29.62
CA LEU A 93 -13.68 -1.03 29.23
C LEU A 93 -12.71 -0.15 30.01
N SER A 94 -11.50 -0.67 30.27
CA SER A 94 -10.40 0.15 30.78
C SER A 94 -10.09 1.29 29.80
N TYR A 95 -9.55 2.41 30.30
CA TYR A 95 -9.21 3.57 29.46
C TYR A 95 -8.37 3.19 28.23
N ASN A 96 -7.35 2.35 28.40
CA ASN A 96 -6.48 1.92 27.30
C ASN A 96 -7.22 1.03 26.30
N SER A 97 -8.07 0.13 26.79
CA SER A 97 -8.90 -0.74 25.94
C SER A 97 -9.93 0.05 25.15
N ALA A 98 -10.63 0.99 25.80
CA ALA A 98 -11.59 1.88 25.18
C ALA A 98 -10.92 2.74 24.09
N ARG A 99 -9.76 3.33 24.40
CA ARG A 99 -8.97 4.12 23.45
C ARG A 99 -8.57 3.31 22.20
N ASN A 100 -8.11 2.08 22.39
CA ASN A 100 -7.73 1.20 21.29
C ASN A 100 -8.96 0.81 20.45
N LYS A 101 -10.04 0.38 21.10
CA LYS A 101 -11.30 -0.01 20.43
C LYS A 101 -11.88 1.17 19.64
N ARG A 102 -11.92 2.36 20.22
CA ARG A 102 -12.35 3.59 19.52
C ARG A 102 -11.50 3.85 18.29
N SER A 103 -10.17 3.78 18.44
CA SER A 103 -9.26 4.00 17.32
C SER A 103 -9.43 2.97 16.20
N GLN A 104 -9.78 1.72 16.52
CA GLN A 104 -10.10 0.68 15.55
C GLN A 104 -11.44 0.94 14.85
N LEU A 105 -12.49 1.24 15.61
CA LEU A 105 -13.82 1.52 15.08
C LEU A 105 -13.82 2.76 14.20
N LEU A 106 -13.16 3.85 14.61
CA LEU A 106 -13.03 5.04 13.78
C LEU A 106 -12.32 4.75 12.46
N LYS A 107 -11.26 3.93 12.47
CA LYS A 107 -10.58 3.50 11.24
C LYS A 107 -11.46 2.62 10.36
N GLU A 108 -12.24 1.73 10.97
CA GLU A 108 -13.16 0.87 10.23
C GLU A 108 -14.29 1.68 9.59
N ILE A 109 -14.82 2.67 10.32
CA ILE A 109 -15.85 3.58 9.83
C ILE A 109 -15.32 4.41 8.67
N ASP A 110 -14.16 5.06 8.85
CA ASP A 110 -13.53 5.85 7.80
C ASP A 110 -13.17 4.98 6.58
N PHE A 111 -12.80 3.72 6.79
CA PHE A 111 -12.50 2.82 5.68
C PHE A 111 -13.74 2.34 4.92
N LYS A 112 -14.78 1.85 5.62
CA LYS A 112 -15.94 1.21 5.00
C LYS A 112 -17.05 2.19 4.63
N TYR A 113 -17.19 3.28 5.39
CA TYR A 113 -18.30 4.22 5.31
C TYR A 113 -17.83 5.66 5.02
N SER A 114 -16.63 5.83 4.45
CA SER A 114 -16.11 7.15 4.03
C SER A 114 -16.98 7.91 3.05
N GLU A 115 -17.90 7.22 2.37
CA GLU A 115 -18.87 7.84 1.45
C GLU A 115 -20.16 8.28 2.16
N VAL A 116 -20.39 7.82 3.40
CA VAL A 116 -21.59 8.15 4.19
C VAL A 116 -21.29 9.27 5.18
N LEU A 117 -20.21 9.12 5.94
CA LEU A 117 -19.86 10.07 6.98
C LEU A 117 -18.34 10.15 7.18
N LYS A 118 -17.89 11.33 7.62
CA LYS A 118 -16.53 11.56 8.11
C LYS A 118 -16.55 11.99 9.57
N ILE A 119 -15.60 11.45 10.33
CA ILE A 119 -15.41 11.80 11.74
C ILE A 119 -14.05 12.48 11.90
N HIS A 120 -14.07 13.77 12.22
CA HIS A 120 -12.87 14.57 12.44
C HIS A 120 -12.63 14.80 13.93
N ARG A 121 -11.44 14.42 14.40
CA ARG A 121 -11.00 14.75 15.77
C ARG A 121 -10.44 16.16 15.80
N ILE A 122 -11.02 17.02 16.62
CA ILE A 122 -10.63 18.42 16.84
C ILE A 122 -10.16 18.56 18.28
N GLN A 123 -8.99 19.16 18.48
CA GLN A 123 -8.50 19.47 19.82
C GLN A 123 -9.08 20.80 20.27
N ASP A 124 -9.56 20.88 21.52
CA ASP A 124 -10.02 22.14 22.08
C ASP A 124 -8.85 23.12 22.19
N THR A 125 -9.06 24.35 21.70
CA THR A 125 -8.07 25.42 21.77
C THR A 125 -7.99 26.05 23.15
N LYS A 126 -9.04 25.91 23.98
CA LYS A 126 -9.07 26.42 25.36
C LYS A 126 -8.48 25.43 26.35
N ASP A 127 -8.89 24.16 26.25
CA ASP A 127 -8.38 23.07 27.08
C ASP A 127 -7.68 22.05 26.18
N GLY A 128 -6.38 22.22 25.97
CA GLY A 128 -5.59 21.35 25.09
C GLY A 128 -5.54 19.87 25.50
N ARG A 129 -6.22 19.47 26.57
CA ARG A 129 -6.39 18.07 26.98
C ARG A 129 -7.68 17.44 26.44
N GLN A 130 -8.64 18.25 26.02
CA GLN A 130 -9.94 17.81 25.54
C GLN A 130 -9.95 17.67 24.01
N PHE A 131 -10.71 16.69 23.55
CA PHE A 131 -10.92 16.41 22.14
C PHE A 131 -12.41 16.29 21.88
N TYR A 132 -12.87 16.97 20.84
CA TYR A 132 -14.20 16.84 20.28
C TYR A 132 -14.13 16.11 18.95
N TYR A 133 -15.22 15.49 18.56
CA TYR A 133 -15.35 14.77 17.30
C TYR A 133 -16.46 15.42 16.50
N ARG A 134 -16.10 16.00 15.35
CA ARG A 134 -17.07 16.52 14.39
C ARG A 134 -17.48 15.40 13.46
N ILE A 135 -18.78 15.20 13.32
CA ILE A 135 -19.36 14.23 12.41
C ILE A 135 -19.93 15.01 11.24
N GLU A 136 -19.52 14.68 10.02
CA GLU A 136 -20.00 15.31 8.79
C GLU A 136 -20.63 14.24 7.91
N LEU A 137 -21.87 14.46 7.48
CA LEU A 137 -22.49 13.62 6.46
C LEU A 137 -21.96 14.01 5.09
N ILE A 138 -21.73 13.01 4.26
CA ILE A 138 -21.33 13.21 2.87
C ILE A 138 -22.55 12.90 2.01
N GLU A 139 -23.08 13.94 1.39
CA GLU A 139 -24.16 13.86 0.40
C GLU A 139 -23.61 13.62 -1.00
#